data_AF-A0A5J4Z836-F1
#
_entry.id   AF-A0A5J4Z836-F1
#
_cell.length_a   1.000
_cell.length_b   1.000
_cell.length_c   1.000
_cell.angle_alpha   90.00
_cell.angle_beta   90.00
_cell.angle_gamma   90.00
#
_symmetry.space_group_name_H-M   'P 1'
#
loop_
_entity.id
_entity.type
_entity.pdbx_description
1 polymer ?
#
loop_
_entity_poly.entity_id
_entity_poly.type
_entity_poly.pdbx_seq_one_letter_code
_entity_poly.pdbx_strand_id
1 'polypeptide(L)'
;MIATKEEMRRAHVPLAWRDNCAHLLIPLNECRWDTWWNPNKCMPERKAYMTCQDTEYERRVRVATKRKKEEYWRQQNEKAAADTHVSSDMPVPNQEAS
;
A
#
# COMPACT_ATOMS: atom_id res chain seq x y z
N MET A 1 14.41 1.28 4.81
CA MET A 1 15.15 0.89 3.60
C MET A 1 16.57 0.51 4.01
N ILE A 2 17.02 -0.71 3.67
CA ILE A 2 18.30 -1.27 4.14
C ILE A 2 19.43 -1.03 3.12
N ALA A 3 19.16 -1.24 1.82
CA ALA A 3 20.11 -0.88 0.76
C ALA A 3 20.14 0.64 0.56
N THR A 4 21.34 1.18 0.40
CA THR A 4 21.55 2.59 0.05
C THR A 4 21.20 2.86 -1.41
N LYS A 5 20.91 4.12 -1.73
CA LYS A 5 20.68 4.57 -3.12
C LYS A 5 21.89 4.28 -4.01
N GLU A 6 23.08 4.48 -3.47
CA GLU A 6 24.36 4.24 -4.14
C GLU A 6 24.51 2.75 -4.50
N GLU A 7 24.24 1.83 -3.57
CA GLU A 7 24.28 0.38 -3.83
C GLU A 7 23.28 -0.07 -4.89
N MET A 8 22.02 0.39 -4.83
CA MET A 8 21.02 0.02 -5.84
C MET A 8 21.38 0.53 -7.24
N ARG A 9 22.01 1.70 -7.34
CA ARG A 9 22.55 2.20 -8.61
C ARG A 9 23.79 1.40 -9.03
N ARG A 10 24.67 1.06 -8.08
CA ARG A 10 25.75 0.05 -8.12
C ARG A 10 25.34 -1.19 -8.94
N ALA A 11 24.30 -1.83 -8.43
CA ALA A 11 23.75 -3.09 -8.91
C ALA A 11 22.74 -2.91 -10.06
N HIS A 12 22.67 -1.72 -10.67
CA HIS A 12 21.76 -1.41 -11.78
C HIS A 12 20.30 -1.78 -11.54
N VAL A 13 19.82 -1.70 -10.28
CA VAL A 13 18.43 -2.06 -9.93
C VAL A 13 17.46 -1.08 -10.62
N PRO A 14 16.53 -1.56 -11.43
CA PRO A 14 15.52 -0.70 -12.08
C PRO A 14 14.56 -0.06 -11.07
N LEU A 15 14.04 1.13 -11.40
CA LEU A 15 13.27 1.98 -10.47
C LEU A 15 12.10 1.25 -9.80
N ALA A 16 11.38 0.40 -10.56
CA ALA A 16 10.24 -0.36 -10.06
C ALA A 16 10.61 -1.34 -8.91
N TRP A 17 11.88 -1.74 -8.82
CA TRP A 17 12.38 -2.69 -7.81
C TRP A 17 13.29 -2.05 -6.77
N ARG A 18 13.35 -0.71 -6.71
CA ARG A 18 14.05 0.04 -5.65
C ARG A 18 13.16 0.24 -4.42
N ASP A 19 12.57 -0.84 -3.94
CA ASP A 19 11.69 -0.86 -2.77
C ASP A 19 12.47 -1.24 -1.49
N ASN A 20 11.74 -1.45 -0.40
CA ASN A 20 12.35 -1.87 0.88
C ASN A 20 13.04 -3.24 0.79
N CYS A 21 12.72 -4.06 -0.21
CA CYS A 21 13.27 -5.42 -0.40
C CYS A 21 14.47 -5.45 -1.37
N ALA A 22 14.89 -4.32 -1.94
CA ALA A 22 15.99 -4.25 -2.90
C ALA A 22 17.31 -4.84 -2.40
N HIS A 23 17.58 -4.78 -1.09
CA HIS A 23 18.75 -5.38 -0.45
C HIS A 23 18.82 -6.91 -0.56
N LEU A 24 17.68 -7.59 -0.79
CA LEU A 24 17.61 -9.04 -1.07
C LEU A 24 17.64 -9.34 -2.58
N LEU A 25 17.22 -8.38 -3.39
CA LEU A 25 17.21 -8.54 -4.85
C LEU A 25 18.63 -8.49 -5.44
N ILE A 26 19.51 -7.67 -4.88
CA ILE A 26 20.92 -7.57 -5.30
C ILE A 26 21.62 -8.95 -5.21
N PRO A 27 21.69 -9.63 -4.05
CA PRO A 27 22.34 -10.94 -3.96
C PRO A 27 21.61 -12.03 -4.76
N LEU A 28 20.28 -11.96 -4.90
CA LEU A 28 19.53 -12.86 -5.77
C LEU A 28 19.94 -12.71 -7.24
N ASN A 29 20.14 -11.48 -7.71
CA ASN A 29 20.57 -11.24 -9.08
C ASN A 29 22.01 -11.67 -9.29
N GLU A 30 22.91 -11.45 -8.33
CA GLU A 30 24.28 -11.98 -8.36
C GLU A 30 24.27 -13.51 -8.53
N CYS A 31 23.53 -14.24 -7.68
CA CYS A 31 23.40 -15.69 -7.81
C CYS A 31 22.84 -16.13 -9.18
N ARG A 32 21.87 -15.38 -9.73
CA ARG A 32 21.31 -15.68 -11.06
C ARG A 32 22.34 -15.53 -12.16
N TRP A 33 23.16 -14.47 -12.12
CA TRP A 33 24.24 -14.28 -13.09
C TRP A 33 25.27 -15.40 -12.98
N ASP A 34 25.73 -15.71 -11.76
CA ASP A 34 26.76 -16.74 -11.51
C ASP A 34 26.32 -18.15 -11.90
N THR A 35 25.02 -18.45 -11.79
CA THR A 35 24.47 -19.78 -12.07
C THR A 35 23.75 -19.88 -13.41
N TRP A 36 23.88 -18.87 -14.27
CA TRP A 36 23.19 -18.75 -15.55
C TRP A 36 21.67 -18.99 -15.43
N TRP A 37 21.05 -18.35 -14.43
CA TRP A 37 19.61 -18.38 -14.13
C TRP A 37 19.05 -19.78 -13.88
N ASN A 38 19.87 -20.69 -13.35
CA ASN A 38 19.39 -22.00 -12.98
C ASN A 38 18.33 -21.90 -11.86
N PRO A 39 17.08 -22.33 -12.09
CA PRO A 39 15.99 -22.14 -11.13
C PRO A 39 16.20 -22.90 -9.82
N ASN A 40 16.99 -23.97 -9.83
CA ASN A 40 17.22 -24.82 -8.66
C ASN A 40 18.37 -24.35 -7.77
N LYS A 41 19.18 -23.36 -8.21
CA LYS A 41 20.42 -22.96 -7.51
C LYS A 41 20.25 -21.78 -6.55
N CYS A 42 19.38 -20.83 -6.86
CA CYS A 42 19.19 -19.60 -6.06
C CYS A 42 17.90 -19.62 -5.22
N MET A 43 17.46 -20.81 -4.79
CA MET A 43 16.18 -20.97 -4.08
C MET A 43 16.13 -20.26 -2.71
N PRO A 44 17.18 -20.30 -1.88
CA PRO A 44 17.20 -19.56 -0.61
C PRO A 44 17.02 -18.04 -0.79
N GLU A 45 17.79 -17.45 -1.70
CA GLU A 45 17.78 -16.02 -2.01
C GLU A 45 16.43 -15.62 -2.61
N ARG A 46 15.91 -16.45 -3.53
CA ARG A 46 14.59 -16.23 -4.14
C ARG A 46 13.49 -16.24 -3.09
N LYS A 47 13.52 -17.21 -2.18
CA LYS A 47 12.54 -17.33 -1.10
C LYS A 47 12.62 -16.11 -0.17
N ALA A 48 13.82 -15.70 0.24
CA ALA A 48 14.01 -14.52 1.09
C ALA A 48 13.42 -13.25 0.45
N TYR A 49 13.75 -12.99 -0.82
CA TYR A 49 13.22 -11.85 -1.55
C TYR A 49 11.69 -11.89 -1.67
N MET A 50 11.12 -13.06 -2.00
CA MET A 50 9.67 -13.23 -2.16
C MET A 50 8.93 -13.02 -0.83
N THR A 51 9.42 -13.62 0.27
CA THR A 51 8.84 -13.41 1.60
C THR A 51 8.85 -11.94 2.02
N CYS A 52 9.91 -11.20 1.68
CA CYS A 52 9.95 -9.75 1.91
C CYS A 52 8.86 -9.02 1.11
N GLN A 53 8.73 -9.34 -0.19
CA GLN A 53 7.73 -8.71 -1.06
C GLN A 53 6.30 -8.97 -0.59
N ASP A 54 6.01 -10.20 -0.17
CA ASP A 54 4.70 -10.58 0.36
C ASP A 54 4.40 -9.78 1.65
N THR A 55 5.38 -9.66 2.55
CA THR A 55 5.25 -8.88 3.79
C THR A 55 4.98 -7.39 3.50
N GLU A 56 5.71 -6.80 2.54
CA GLU A 56 5.50 -5.41 2.13
C GLU A 56 4.15 -5.22 1.41
N TYR A 57 3.69 -6.21 0.65
CA TYR A 57 2.35 -6.20 0.08
C TYR A 57 1.28 -6.20 1.16
N GLU A 58 1.34 -7.11 2.13
CA GLU A 58 0.39 -7.14 3.25
C GLU A 58 0.37 -5.83 4.01
N ARG A 59 1.55 -5.23 4.27
CA ARG A 59 1.65 -3.91 4.91
C ARG A 59 0.91 -2.86 4.09
N ARG A 60 1.11 -2.82 2.77
CA ARG A 60 0.42 -1.88 1.87
C ARG A 60 -1.09 -2.09 1.87
N VAL A 61 -1.54 -3.34 1.86
CA VAL A 61 -2.97 -3.69 1.96
C VAL A 61 -3.56 -3.19 3.29
N ARG A 62 -2.89 -3.42 4.42
CA ARG A 62 -3.37 -2.95 5.73
C ARG A 62 -3.51 -1.42 5.77
N VAL A 63 -2.54 -0.69 5.23
CA VAL A 63 -2.59 0.78 5.13
C VAL A 63 -3.74 1.22 4.21
N ALA A 64 -3.88 0.61 3.03
CA ALA A 64 -4.93 0.94 2.08
C ALA A 64 -6.33 0.68 2.66
N THR A 65 -6.52 -0.44 3.36
CA THR A 65 -7.78 -0.79 4.03
C THR A 65 -8.12 0.21 5.14
N LYS A 66 -7.13 0.60 5.95
CA LYS A 66 -7.32 1.62 6.99
C LYS A 66 -7.76 2.96 6.40
N ARG A 67 -7.08 3.42 5.34
CA ARG A 67 -7.43 4.66 4.62
C ARG A 67 -8.84 4.61 4.04
N LYS A 68 -9.20 3.52 3.36
CA LYS A 68 -10.57 3.33 2.82
C LYS A 68 -11.63 3.38 3.92
N LYS A 69 -11.35 2.79 5.08
CA LYS A 69 -12.26 2.83 6.24
C LYS A 69 -12.41 4.26 6.77
N GLU A 70 -11.31 4.99 6.94
CA GLU A 70 -11.33 6.40 7.36
C GLU A 70 -12.08 7.30 6.37
N GLU A 71 -11.85 7.11 5.07
CA GLU A 71 -12.57 7.81 3.99
C GLU A 71 -14.07 7.50 4.03
N TYR A 72 -14.44 6.24 4.25
CA TYR A 72 -15.83 5.83 4.43
C TYR A 72 -16.48 6.53 5.63
N TRP A 73 -15.83 6.49 6.81
CA TRP A 73 -16.35 7.18 8.01
C TRP A 73 -16.47 8.69 7.80
N ARG A 74 -15.50 9.30 7.11
CA ARG A 74 -15.56 10.73 6.77
C ARG A 74 -16.79 11.04 5.92
N GLN A 75 -17.04 10.25 4.87
CA GLN A 75 -18.20 10.44 3.99
C GLN A 75 -19.52 10.26 4.75
N GLN A 76 -19.59 9.28 5.66
CA GLN A 76 -20.79 9.06 6.48
C GLN A 76 -21.04 10.24 7.42
N ASN A 77 -20.00 10.73 8.10
CA ASN A 77 -20.11 11.89 9.00
C ASN A 77 -20.52 13.16 8.25
N GLU A 78 -19.97 13.38 7.05
CA GLU A 78 -20.32 14.51 6.19
C GLU A 78 -21.78 14.44 5.72
N LYS A 79 -22.26 13.26 5.31
CA LYS A 79 -23.67 13.03 4.99
C LYS A 79 -24.58 13.26 6.18
N ALA A 80 -24.26 12.68 7.33
CA ALA A 80 -25.03 12.87 8.56
C ALA A 80 -25.11 14.36 8.97
N ALA A 81 -24.02 15.11 8.82
CA ALA A 81 -24.02 16.55 9.06
C ALA A 81 -24.93 17.31 8.07
N ALA A 82 -24.90 16.96 6.78
CA ALA A 82 -25.78 17.54 5.79
C ALA A 82 -27.27 17.25 6.09
N ASP A 83 -27.60 16.02 6.46
CA ASP A 83 -28.97 15.62 6.82
C ASP A 83 -29.47 16.36 8.07
N THR A 84 -28.60 16.62 9.06
CA THR A 84 -28.98 17.43 10.25
C THR A 84 -29.33 18.87 9.90
N HIS A 85 -28.70 19.46 8.87
CA HIS A 85 -29.00 20.83 8.42
C HIS A 85 -30.34 20.92 7.67
N VAL A 86 -30.72 19.89 6.91
CA VAL A 86 -32.01 19.83 6.22
C VAL A 86 -33.19 19.70 7.20
N SER A 87 -33.00 19.07 8.36
CA SER A 87 -34.06 18.95 9.38
C SER A 87 -34.40 20.27 10.08
N SER A 88 -33.51 21.27 10.06
CA SER A 88 -33.76 22.60 10.65
C SER A 88 -34.45 23.58 9.70
N ASP A 89 -34.52 23.28 8.40
CA ASP A 89 -35.13 24.13 7.38
C ASP A 89 -36.51 23.63 6.91
N MET A 90 -37.17 22.74 7.66
CA MET A 90 -38.55 22.36 7.35
C MET A 90 -39.49 23.54 7.65
N PRO A 91 -40.26 24.04 6.66
CA PRO A 91 -41.27 25.05 6.93
C PRO A 91 -42.32 24.45 7.88
N VAL A 92 -42.49 25.10 9.03
CA VAL A 92 -43.52 24.76 10.02
C VAL A 92 -44.88 24.75 9.30
N PRO A 93 -45.67 23.65 9.33
CA PRO A 93 -47.02 23.67 8.80
C PRO A 93 -47.84 24.67 9.62
N ASN A 94 -48.35 25.71 8.95
CA ASN A 94 -49.19 26.74 9.55
C ASN A 94 -50.30 26.12 10.41
N GLN A 95 -50.26 26.39 11.71
CA GLN A 95 -51.41 26.25 12.60
C GLN A 95 -52.31 27.46 12.34
N GLU A 96 -53.26 27.36 11.42
CA GLU A 96 -54.42 28.26 11.35
C GLU A 96 -55.46 27.67 10.39
N ALA A 97 -56.52 27.08 10.94
CA ALA A 97 -57.88 27.19 10.41
C ALA A 97 -58.87 26.72 11.48
N SER A 98 -59.78 27.64 11.80
CA SER A 98 -60.87 27.58 12.77
C SER A 98 -61.89 26.46 12.54
#